data_AF-W5NBP8-F1
#
_entry.id   AF-W5NBP8-F1
#
_cell.length_a   1.000
_cell.length_b   1.000
_cell.length_c   1.000
_cell.angle_alpha   90.00
_cell.angle_beta   90.00
_cell.angle_gamma   90.00
#
_symmetry.space_group_name_H-M   'P 1'
#
loop_
_entity.id
_entity.type
_entity.pdbx_description
1 polymer ?
#
loop_
_entity_poly.entity_id
_entity_poly.type
_entity_poly.pdbx_seq_one_letter_code
_entity_poly.pdbx_strand_id
1 'polypeptide(L)'
;SDTATLPGNNNTKFFCVKLKVNMTSSTSCIMDCSEMEYFDNGKCILCLKCGPGEELSQECGFGSGGEAHCLKCKPRHYKDDWGHHDCKPCLSCKLLNRYQKANCTAGSNAVCGDCLPGYYRKIRIDGLHDMECMPCSHSSSSDPQCSSSSGIGVVKVWSSKTPPQDAAIASVICAAFVTMVIALSLLCYVYRRRTFI
;
A
#
# COMPACT_ATOMS: atom_id res chain seq x y z
N SER A 1 50.77 15.69 9.85
CA SER A 1 49.32 15.42 10.00
C SER A 1 49.25 14.09 10.68
N ASP A 2 49.21 14.12 12.00
CA ASP A 2 49.57 12.94 12.78
C ASP A 2 48.31 12.39 13.41
N THR A 3 47.80 11.31 12.81
CA THR A 3 46.58 10.61 13.18
C THR A 3 46.87 9.72 14.38
N ALA A 4 46.47 10.14 15.58
CA ALA A 4 46.50 9.28 16.76
C ALA A 4 45.17 8.50 16.84
N THR A 5 45.23 7.19 16.61
CA THR A 5 44.11 6.26 16.80
C THR A 5 44.29 5.58 18.16
N LEU A 6 43.40 5.83 19.12
CA LEU A 6 43.36 5.09 20.38
C LEU A 6 42.45 3.87 20.24
N PRO A 7 42.79 2.71 20.84
CA PRO A 7 42.00 1.50 20.73
C PRO A 7 40.85 1.55 21.74
N GLY A 8 39.60 1.49 21.28
CA GLY A 8 38.46 1.55 22.19
C GLY A 8 37.10 1.46 21.51
N ASN A 9 36.66 0.21 21.31
CA ASN A 9 35.30 -0.25 21.04
C ASN A 9 34.68 0.15 19.68
N ASN A 10 34.29 -0.87 18.92
CA ASN A 10 33.72 -0.77 17.58
C ASN A 10 32.41 0.02 17.62
N ASN A 11 32.43 1.22 17.03
CA ASN A 11 31.36 1.93 16.30
C ASN A 11 31.45 3.46 16.43
N THR A 12 32.38 3.99 17.21
CA THR A 12 32.53 5.45 17.40
C THR A 12 33.76 5.97 16.65
N LYS A 13 33.56 6.68 15.52
CA LYS A 13 34.66 7.38 14.83
C LYS A 13 34.79 8.79 15.42
N PHE A 14 35.78 9.00 16.27
CA PHE A 14 36.11 10.33 16.77
C PHE A 14 36.93 11.09 15.73
N PHE A 15 36.41 12.20 15.21
CA PHE A 15 37.18 13.15 14.41
C PHE A 15 37.56 14.36 15.27
N CYS A 16 38.80 14.36 15.78
CA CYS A 16 39.33 15.51 16.53
C CYS A 16 39.98 16.50 15.56
N VAL A 17 39.36 17.66 15.33
CA VAL A 17 40.01 18.76 14.61
C VAL A 17 40.90 19.53 15.59
N LYS A 18 42.23 19.44 15.41
CA LYS A 18 43.19 20.27 16.16
C LYS A 18 43.23 21.68 15.56
N LEU A 19 42.41 22.58 16.07
CA LEU A 19 42.54 24.02 15.80
C LEU A 19 43.71 24.58 16.63
N LYS A 20 44.84 24.88 15.97
CA LYS A 20 45.95 25.63 16.57
C LYS A 20 45.55 27.12 16.64
N VAL A 21 44.82 27.51 17.67
CA VAL A 21 44.67 28.93 18.05
C VAL A 21 45.55 29.17 19.28
N ASN A 22 46.26 30.29 19.28
CA ASN A 22 47.24 30.67 20.30
C ASN A 22 46.75 30.36 21.73
N MET A 23 47.52 29.52 22.44
CA MET A 23 47.46 29.29 23.87
C MET A 23 46.09 28.90 24.47
N THR A 24 45.53 27.78 24.02
CA THR A 24 44.82 26.75 24.81
C THR A 24 44.41 25.63 23.84
N SER A 25 44.95 24.43 23.99
CA SER A 25 44.57 23.28 23.15
C SER A 25 43.20 22.75 23.59
N SER A 26 42.12 23.43 23.22
CA SER A 26 40.77 22.90 23.39
C SER A 26 40.53 21.80 22.37
N THR A 27 40.61 20.55 22.81
CA THR A 27 40.21 19.40 22.00
C THR A 27 38.70 19.33 22.06
N SER A 28 38.01 20.01 21.14
CA SER A 28 36.58 19.81 20.95
C SER A 28 36.39 18.57 20.08
N CYS A 29 36.12 17.44 20.72
CA CYS A 29 35.64 16.25 20.00
C CYS A 29 34.22 16.57 19.55
N ILE A 30 34.02 16.81 18.24
CA ILE A 30 32.67 16.82 17.68
C ILE A 30 32.21 15.37 17.78
N MET A 31 31.31 15.10 18.72
CA MET A 31 30.61 13.82 18.79
C MET A 31 29.68 13.75 17.59
N ASP A 32 30.06 12.97 16.59
CA ASP A 32 29.24 12.74 15.40
C ASP A 32 28.35 11.53 15.69
N CYS A 33 27.10 11.78 16.05
CA CYS A 33 26.12 10.71 16.29
C CYS A 33 25.78 10.02 14.96
N SER A 34 25.45 8.73 15.02
CA SER A 34 25.10 7.99 13.81
C SER A 34 23.78 8.46 13.20
N GLU A 35 23.48 7.98 11.98
CA GLU A 35 22.21 8.25 11.28
C GLU A 35 20.98 7.83 12.10
N MET A 36 21.11 6.92 13.07
CA MET A 36 20.01 6.44 13.90
C MET A 36 20.03 7.00 15.32
N GLU A 37 20.85 8.01 15.58
CA GLU A 37 21.04 8.58 16.91
C GLU A 37 20.90 10.10 16.92
N TYR A 38 20.34 10.62 18.01
CA TYR A 38 20.32 12.03 18.33
C TYR A 38 21.25 12.33 19.51
N PHE A 39 21.68 13.59 19.65
CA PHE A 39 22.57 14.01 20.73
C PHE A 39 21.74 14.58 21.86
N ASP A 40 21.90 14.03 23.06
CA ASP A 40 21.28 14.55 24.28
C ASP A 40 22.24 14.39 25.45
N ASN A 41 22.38 15.47 26.24
CA ASN A 41 23.16 15.50 27.47
C ASN A 41 24.59 14.89 27.36
N GLY A 42 25.29 15.15 26.25
CA GLY A 42 26.66 14.64 26.07
C GLY A 42 26.77 13.23 25.51
N LYS A 43 25.64 12.60 25.14
CA LYS A 43 25.57 11.22 24.68
C LYS A 43 24.74 11.10 23.40
N CYS A 44 25.11 10.16 22.52
CA CYS A 44 24.26 9.74 21.41
C CYS A 44 23.22 8.71 21.90
N ILE A 45 21.95 9.00 21.65
CA ILE A 45 20.80 8.20 22.06
C ILE A 45 20.08 7.71 20.80
N LEU A 46 19.64 6.45 20.81
CA LEU A 46 18.93 5.84 19.68
C LEU A 46 17.59 6.53 19.42
N CYS A 47 17.30 6.79 18.15
CA CYS A 47 16.03 7.35 17.71
C CYS A 47 14.84 6.44 18.05
N LEU A 48 13.70 7.06 18.36
CA LEU A 48 12.42 6.38 18.53
C LEU A 48 12.04 5.65 17.23
N LYS A 49 11.48 4.43 17.36
CA LYS A 49 10.96 3.65 16.24
C LYS A 49 9.44 3.58 16.32
N CYS A 50 8.79 3.97 15.23
CA CYS A 50 7.33 3.87 15.08
C CYS A 50 6.96 2.60 14.32
N GLY A 51 5.81 2.02 14.65
CA GLY A 51 5.31 0.79 14.05
C GLY A 51 4.56 1.01 12.74
N PRO A 52 3.92 -0.05 12.20
CA PRO A 52 3.13 0.04 10.98
C PRO A 52 2.02 1.10 11.07
N GLY A 53 1.90 1.91 10.03
CA GLY A 53 0.96 3.02 9.98
C GLY A 53 1.37 4.27 10.77
N GLU A 54 2.61 4.34 11.26
CA GLU A 54 3.11 5.48 12.03
C GLU A 54 4.50 5.98 11.58
N GLU A 55 4.65 7.30 11.51
CA GLU A 55 5.90 8.01 11.22
C GLU A 55 6.33 8.89 12.39
N LEU A 56 7.59 9.31 12.43
CA LEU A 56 8.04 10.29 13.41
C LEU A 56 7.47 11.67 13.06
N SER A 57 7.17 12.47 14.09
CA SER A 57 6.72 13.86 13.93
C SER A 57 7.77 14.76 13.26
N GLN A 58 9.04 14.34 13.34
CA GLN A 58 10.20 15.00 12.73
C GLN A 58 11.31 13.96 12.54
N GLU A 59 12.21 14.22 11.60
CA GLU A 59 13.35 13.35 11.35
C GLU A 59 14.27 13.26 12.57
N CYS A 60 14.77 12.05 12.84
CA CYS A 60 15.74 11.78 13.90
C CYS A 60 16.97 11.08 13.34
N GLY A 61 18.14 11.58 13.69
CA GLY A 61 19.42 11.11 13.20
C GLY A 61 20.48 12.20 13.23
N PHE A 62 21.74 11.81 13.07
CA PHE A 62 22.88 12.73 12.96
C PHE A 62 22.93 13.78 14.09
N GLY A 63 22.56 13.37 15.31
CA GLY A 63 22.61 14.23 16.49
C GLY A 63 21.34 15.06 16.72
N SER A 64 20.31 14.96 15.89
CA SER A 64 19.07 15.74 16.00
C SER A 64 17.82 14.85 16.12
N GLY A 65 16.70 15.41 16.59
CA GLY A 65 15.39 14.74 16.54
C GLY A 65 14.97 14.00 17.82
N GLY A 66 15.50 14.38 18.98
CA GLY A 66 15.21 13.70 20.26
C GLY A 66 13.78 13.86 20.77
N GLU A 67 13.09 14.92 20.38
CA GLU A 67 11.69 15.22 20.73
C GLU A 67 10.66 14.58 19.78
N ALA A 68 11.10 13.75 18.85
CA ALA A 68 10.23 13.07 17.91
C ALA A 68 9.28 12.08 18.61
N HIS A 69 8.02 12.06 18.17
CA HIS A 69 7.01 11.12 18.65
C HIS A 69 6.24 10.53 17.46
N CYS A 70 5.58 9.38 17.67
CA CYS A 70 4.89 8.68 16.60
C CYS A 70 3.52 9.32 16.27
N LEU A 71 3.30 9.55 14.98
CA LEU A 71 2.06 10.07 14.41
C LEU A 71 1.54 9.11 13.34
N LYS A 72 0.22 9.09 13.13
CA LYS A 72 -0.38 8.28 12.05
C LYS A 72 0.05 8.79 10.68
N CYS A 73 0.30 7.86 9.75
CA CYS A 73 0.58 8.21 8.36
C CYS A 73 -0.51 9.14 7.80
N LYS A 74 -0.09 10.13 7.01
CA LYS A 74 -0.99 10.98 6.24
C LYS A 74 -1.84 10.14 5.27
N PRO A 75 -3.02 10.63 4.86
CA PRO A 75 -3.82 9.95 3.84
C PRO A 75 -3.00 9.61 2.60
N ARG A 76 -3.24 8.41 2.04
CA ARG A 76 -2.50 7.85 0.88
C ARG A 76 -1.00 7.60 1.12
N HIS A 77 -0.60 7.41 2.37
CA HIS A 77 0.73 6.94 2.75
C HIS A 77 0.63 5.69 3.62
N TYR A 78 1.68 4.88 3.62
CA TYR A 78 1.76 3.64 4.39
C TYR A 78 3.14 3.40 4.97
N LYS A 79 3.20 2.57 6.00
CA LYS A 79 4.43 1.97 6.53
C LYS A 79 4.11 0.59 7.06
N ASP A 80 4.86 -0.40 6.62
CA ASP A 80 4.64 -1.83 6.90
C ASP A 80 5.66 -2.41 7.90
N ASP A 81 6.67 -1.63 8.27
CA ASP A 81 7.77 -2.02 9.14
C ASP A 81 7.91 -1.10 10.37
N TRP A 82 8.77 -1.53 11.30
CA TRP A 82 9.17 -0.74 12.46
C TRP A 82 10.42 0.07 12.15
N GLY A 83 10.40 1.39 12.38
CA GLY A 83 11.56 2.22 12.12
C GLY A 83 11.36 3.70 12.40
N HIS A 84 12.43 4.47 12.23
CA HIS A 84 12.45 5.94 12.36
C HIS A 84 12.16 6.66 11.03
N HIS A 85 12.01 5.93 9.91
CA HIS A 85 11.70 6.50 8.61
C HIS A 85 10.23 6.93 8.49
N ASP A 86 10.00 7.87 7.58
CA ASP A 86 8.68 8.40 7.21
C ASP A 86 7.79 7.37 6.50
N CYS A 87 6.48 7.63 6.49
CA CYS A 87 5.55 6.83 5.71
C CYS A 87 5.77 7.06 4.20
N LYS A 88 5.70 5.98 3.43
CA LYS A 88 5.90 5.97 1.97
C LYS A 88 4.59 6.27 1.25
N PRO A 89 4.60 6.93 0.08
CA PRO A 89 3.39 7.12 -0.71
C PRO A 89 2.82 5.78 -1.17
N CYS A 90 1.49 5.66 -1.13
CA CYS A 90 0.79 4.49 -1.63
C CYS A 90 0.98 4.31 -3.14
N LEU A 91 1.17 3.07 -3.57
CA LEU A 91 1.17 2.68 -4.97
C LEU A 91 -0.22 2.86 -5.59
N SER A 92 -0.26 3.35 -6.83
CA SER A 92 -1.50 3.45 -7.63
C SER A 92 -1.46 2.47 -8.78
N CYS A 93 -2.19 1.35 -8.66
CA CYS A 93 -2.25 0.32 -9.72
C CYS A 93 -2.83 0.86 -11.02
N LYS A 94 -3.71 1.87 -10.94
CA LYS A 94 -4.27 2.54 -12.11
C LYS A 94 -3.20 3.25 -12.93
N LEU A 95 -2.22 3.88 -12.29
CA LEU A 95 -1.10 4.54 -12.99
C LEU A 95 -0.18 3.53 -13.69
N LEU A 96 -0.16 2.28 -13.23
CA LEU A 96 0.60 1.19 -13.85
C LEU A 96 -0.19 0.41 -14.91
N ASN A 97 -1.43 0.81 -15.20
CA ASN A 97 -2.38 0.07 -16.04
C ASN A 97 -2.62 -1.36 -15.55
N ARG A 98 -2.84 -1.54 -14.23
CA ARG A 98 -3.08 -2.84 -13.59
C ARG A 98 -4.35 -2.86 -12.76
N TYR A 99 -4.90 -4.04 -12.57
CA TYR A 99 -5.97 -4.27 -11.60
C TYR A 99 -5.46 -4.07 -10.17
N GLN A 100 -6.26 -3.41 -9.34
CA GLN A 100 -5.98 -3.32 -7.90
C GLN A 100 -6.52 -4.57 -7.20
N LYS A 101 -5.63 -5.39 -6.63
CA LYS A 101 -5.99 -6.59 -5.87
C LYS A 101 -6.24 -6.27 -4.39
N ALA A 102 -5.51 -5.31 -3.83
CA ALA A 102 -5.72 -4.81 -2.48
C ALA A 102 -5.53 -3.29 -2.41
N ASN A 103 -6.33 -2.67 -1.56
CA ASN A 103 -6.23 -1.23 -1.28
C ASN A 103 -5.03 -0.95 -0.38
N CYS A 104 -4.42 0.22 -0.58
CA CYS A 104 -3.44 0.72 0.36
C CYS A 104 -4.12 1.05 1.70
N THR A 105 -3.44 0.73 2.80
CA THR A 105 -3.84 1.10 4.15
C THR A 105 -2.69 1.84 4.82
N ALA A 106 -2.87 2.40 6.01
CA ALA A 106 -1.75 2.98 6.74
C ALA A 106 -0.64 1.94 7.01
N GLY A 107 -1.00 0.66 7.20
CA GLY A 107 -0.06 -0.41 7.53
C GLY A 107 0.47 -1.21 6.33
N SER A 108 0.01 -0.95 5.10
CA SER A 108 0.33 -1.79 3.95
C SER A 108 0.16 -1.07 2.62
N ASN A 109 1.06 -1.33 1.67
CA ASN A 109 0.91 -0.79 0.32
C ASN A 109 -0.30 -1.37 -0.43
N ALA A 110 -0.70 -0.73 -1.52
CA ALA A 110 -1.60 -1.35 -2.49
C ALA A 110 -0.91 -2.53 -3.19
N VAL A 111 -1.69 -3.57 -3.48
CA VAL A 111 -1.21 -4.74 -4.24
C VAL A 111 -1.81 -4.70 -5.63
N CYS A 112 -0.95 -4.68 -6.65
CA CYS A 112 -1.36 -4.68 -8.05
C CYS A 112 -1.34 -6.08 -8.65
N GLY A 113 -2.32 -6.34 -9.51
CA GLY A 113 -2.53 -7.60 -10.21
C GLY A 113 -2.00 -7.60 -11.63
N ASP A 114 -2.76 -8.24 -12.51
CA ASP A 114 -2.42 -8.33 -13.93
C ASP A 114 -2.71 -7.02 -14.67
N CYS A 115 -2.17 -6.90 -15.88
CA CYS A 115 -2.38 -5.75 -16.73
C CYS A 115 -3.87 -5.62 -17.07
N LEU A 116 -4.33 -4.37 -17.19
CA LEU A 116 -5.66 -4.07 -17.70
C LEU A 116 -5.78 -4.51 -19.17
N PRO A 117 -7.00 -4.77 -19.67
CA PRO A 117 -7.22 -5.09 -21.08
C PRO A 117 -6.63 -4.03 -22.01
N GLY A 118 -5.96 -4.47 -23.08
CA GLY A 118 -5.26 -3.59 -24.01
C GLY A 118 -3.86 -3.16 -23.55
N TYR A 119 -3.36 -3.71 -22.45
CA TYR A 119 -2.00 -3.52 -21.97
C TYR A 119 -1.30 -4.87 -21.78
N TYR A 120 0.01 -4.90 -22.02
CA TYR A 120 0.84 -6.09 -21.85
C TYR A 120 2.05 -5.81 -20.96
N ARG A 121 2.54 -6.87 -20.33
CA ARG A 121 3.72 -6.83 -19.47
C ARG A 121 4.99 -6.98 -20.31
N LYS A 122 5.91 -6.02 -20.24
CA LYS A 122 7.21 -6.13 -20.89
C LYS A 122 8.22 -6.81 -19.98
N ILE A 123 9.06 -7.68 -20.55
CA ILE A 123 10.23 -8.24 -19.86
C ILE A 123 11.40 -7.30 -20.11
N ARG A 124 12.06 -6.87 -19.04
CA ARG A 124 13.28 -6.07 -19.08
C ARG A 124 14.46 -6.95 -19.51
N ILE A 125 15.57 -6.32 -19.91
CA ILE A 125 16.78 -7.01 -20.38
C ILE A 125 17.38 -7.92 -19.29
N ASP A 126 17.18 -7.57 -18.02
CA ASP A 126 17.58 -8.35 -16.84
C ASP A 126 16.66 -9.57 -16.59
N GLY A 127 15.67 -9.82 -17.45
CA GLY A 127 14.69 -10.90 -17.31
C GLY A 127 13.60 -10.61 -16.28
N LEU A 128 13.64 -9.43 -15.64
CA LEU A 128 12.61 -9.03 -14.69
C LEU A 128 11.43 -8.41 -15.42
N HIS A 129 10.23 -8.65 -14.92
CA HIS A 129 9.05 -8.01 -15.49
C HIS A 129 8.98 -6.56 -15.07
N ASP A 130 8.68 -5.68 -16.02
CA ASP A 130 8.37 -4.31 -15.70
C ASP A 130 7.08 -4.23 -14.86
N MET A 131 7.08 -3.33 -13.89
CA MET A 131 5.93 -3.09 -13.03
C MET A 131 4.84 -2.34 -13.79
N GLU A 132 5.21 -1.49 -14.74
CA GLU A 132 4.27 -0.81 -15.63
C GLU A 132 3.86 -1.70 -16.80
N CYS A 133 2.57 -1.67 -17.16
CA CYS A 133 2.08 -2.34 -18.36
C CYS A 133 2.04 -1.36 -19.55
N MET A 134 2.57 -1.81 -20.68
CA MET A 134 2.66 -1.04 -21.92
C MET A 134 1.37 -1.18 -22.74
N PRO A 135 0.89 -0.12 -23.39
CA PRO A 135 -0.29 -0.21 -24.26
C PRO A 135 0.00 -1.08 -25.48
N CYS A 136 -0.98 -1.88 -25.88
CA CYS A 136 -0.94 -2.64 -27.12
C CYS A 136 -1.04 -1.68 -28.33
N SER A 137 -0.25 -1.97 -29.36
CA SER A 137 -0.24 -1.27 -30.64
C SER A 137 -0.21 -2.27 -31.79
N HIS A 138 -0.39 -1.79 -33.03
CA HIS A 138 -0.32 -2.67 -34.22
C HIS A 138 1.01 -3.45 -34.31
N SER A 139 2.12 -2.85 -33.86
CA SER A 139 3.44 -3.48 -33.84
C SER A 139 3.64 -4.46 -32.69
N SER A 140 2.83 -4.41 -31.62
CA SER A 140 2.86 -5.36 -30.50
C SER A 140 1.74 -6.40 -30.55
N SER A 141 1.06 -6.53 -31.69
CA SER A 141 -0.06 -7.46 -31.91
C SER A 141 0.33 -8.94 -31.79
N SER A 142 1.62 -9.25 -31.94
CA SER A 142 2.21 -10.57 -31.73
C SER A 142 2.37 -10.96 -30.26
N ASP A 143 2.24 -10.01 -29.32
CA ASP A 143 2.22 -10.36 -27.90
C ASP A 143 0.91 -11.10 -27.58
N PRO A 144 0.97 -12.30 -26.95
CA PRO A 144 -0.22 -13.07 -26.62
C PRO A 144 -1.28 -12.31 -25.81
N GLN A 145 -0.85 -11.36 -24.97
CA GLN A 145 -1.76 -10.49 -24.19
C GLN A 145 -2.45 -9.45 -25.07
N CYS A 146 -1.82 -9.04 -26.17
CA CYS A 146 -2.38 -8.11 -27.13
C CYS A 146 -3.22 -8.80 -28.21
N SER A 147 -2.91 -10.04 -28.60
CA SER A 147 -3.70 -10.80 -29.59
C SER A 147 -5.15 -11.05 -29.13
N SER A 148 -5.39 -11.08 -27.82
CA SER A 148 -6.74 -11.19 -27.23
C SER A 148 -7.53 -9.87 -27.21
N SER A 149 -6.88 -8.75 -27.57
CA SER A 149 -7.44 -7.38 -27.48
C SER A 149 -7.76 -6.74 -28.83
N SER A 150 -7.42 -7.39 -29.96
CA SER A 150 -7.78 -6.91 -31.32
C SER A 150 -9.27 -7.06 -31.67
N GLY A 151 -10.10 -7.55 -30.75
CA GLY A 151 -11.55 -7.42 -30.84
C GLY A 151 -11.98 -6.02 -30.40
N ILE A 152 -12.03 -5.09 -31.36
CA ILE A 152 -12.93 -3.93 -31.52
C ILE A 152 -13.51 -3.35 -30.23
N GLY A 153 -13.48 -2.02 -30.11
CA GLY A 153 -14.29 -1.22 -29.17
C GLY A 153 -15.80 -1.44 -29.30
N VAL A 154 -16.26 -2.64 -28.98
CA VAL A 154 -17.54 -2.88 -28.35
C VAL A 154 -17.22 -2.63 -26.90
N VAL A 155 -17.83 -1.58 -26.36
CA VAL A 155 -18.14 -1.52 -24.94
C VAL A 155 -18.76 -2.88 -24.62
N LYS A 156 -17.95 -3.84 -24.14
CA LYS A 156 -18.42 -4.81 -23.19
C LYS A 156 -18.78 -3.94 -22.00
N VAL A 157 -19.99 -3.41 -22.06
CA VAL A 157 -20.87 -3.42 -20.91
C VAL A 157 -20.56 -4.77 -20.32
N TRP A 158 -19.95 -4.73 -19.15
CA TRP A 158 -19.99 -5.84 -18.23
C TRP A 158 -21.48 -6.12 -18.07
N SER A 159 -22.03 -6.91 -19.00
CA SER A 159 -23.20 -7.71 -18.74
C SER A 159 -22.64 -8.65 -17.70
N SER A 160 -22.88 -8.23 -16.45
CA SER A 160 -22.54 -8.99 -15.27
C SER A 160 -22.84 -10.43 -15.59
N LYS A 161 -21.79 -11.25 -15.66
CA LYS A 161 -21.95 -12.60 -15.20
C LYS A 161 -22.19 -12.45 -13.71
N THR A 162 -23.45 -12.25 -13.37
CA THR A 162 -23.92 -12.23 -12.01
C THR A 162 -23.46 -13.52 -11.36
N PRO A 163 -22.98 -13.50 -10.11
CA PRO A 163 -22.66 -14.72 -9.39
C PRO A 163 -23.85 -15.70 -9.46
N PRO A 164 -23.61 -17.02 -9.29
CA PRO A 164 -24.65 -18.05 -9.37
C PRO A 164 -25.62 -18.02 -8.17
N GLN A 165 -26.13 -16.85 -7.81
CA GLN A 165 -27.02 -16.61 -6.66
C GLN A 165 -28.41 -16.05 -7.07
N ASP A 166 -28.64 -15.73 -8.35
CA ASP A 166 -29.93 -15.17 -8.80
C ASP A 166 -30.98 -16.21 -9.22
N ALA A 167 -30.59 -17.45 -9.48
CA ALA A 167 -31.55 -18.53 -9.74
C ALA A 167 -32.30 -18.95 -8.46
N ALA A 168 -31.65 -18.80 -7.29
CA ALA A 168 -32.27 -19.09 -6.01
C ALA A 168 -33.32 -18.02 -5.64
N ILE A 169 -33.00 -16.74 -5.83
CA ILE A 169 -33.86 -15.61 -5.42
C ILE A 169 -35.13 -15.52 -6.29
N ALA A 170 -35.01 -15.76 -7.60
CA ALA A 170 -36.17 -15.81 -8.50
C ALA A 170 -37.15 -16.96 -8.14
N SER A 171 -36.62 -18.11 -7.70
CA SER A 171 -37.47 -19.24 -7.27
C SER A 171 -38.24 -18.96 -5.99
N VAL A 172 -37.63 -18.25 -5.02
CA VAL A 172 -38.25 -17.91 -3.74
C VAL A 172 -39.38 -16.91 -3.92
N ILE A 173 -39.19 -15.91 -4.78
CA ILE A 173 -40.20 -14.90 -5.08
C ILE A 173 -41.40 -15.53 -5.81
N CYS A 174 -41.15 -16.41 -6.80
CA CYS A 174 -42.22 -17.13 -7.49
C CYS A 174 -43.01 -18.06 -6.55
N ALA A 175 -42.34 -18.77 -5.64
CA ALA A 175 -43.02 -19.62 -4.66
C ALA A 175 -43.87 -18.81 -3.67
N ALA A 176 -43.40 -17.63 -3.24
CA ALA A 176 -44.17 -16.73 -2.39
C ALA A 176 -45.43 -16.20 -3.09
N PHE A 177 -45.34 -15.85 -4.38
CA PHE A 177 -46.53 -15.40 -5.13
C PHE A 177 -47.53 -16.53 -5.37
N VAL A 178 -47.06 -17.74 -5.70
CA VAL A 178 -47.95 -18.90 -5.90
C VAL A 178 -48.68 -19.27 -4.60
N THR A 179 -47.99 -19.27 -3.46
CA THR A 179 -48.61 -19.56 -2.15
C THR A 179 -49.63 -18.49 -1.74
N MET A 180 -49.36 -17.21 -1.98
CA MET A 180 -50.32 -16.12 -1.73
C MET A 180 -51.58 -16.25 -2.57
N VAL A 181 -51.45 -16.60 -3.86
CA VAL A 181 -52.62 -16.80 -4.74
C VAL A 181 -53.47 -17.99 -4.29
N ILE A 182 -52.85 -19.10 -3.87
CA ILE A 182 -53.57 -20.27 -3.36
C ILE A 182 -54.32 -19.92 -2.06
N ALA A 183 -53.66 -19.23 -1.12
CA ALA A 183 -54.29 -18.83 0.14
C ALA A 183 -55.50 -17.90 -0.08
N LEU A 184 -55.38 -16.91 -0.98
CA LEU A 184 -56.48 -16.02 -1.35
C LEU A 184 -57.62 -16.78 -2.04
N SER A 185 -57.30 -17.76 -2.89
CA SER A 185 -58.31 -18.60 -3.55
C SER A 185 -59.09 -19.45 -2.55
N LEU A 186 -58.41 -20.05 -1.58
CA LEU A 186 -59.04 -20.82 -0.50
C LEU A 186 -59.88 -19.94 0.43
N LEU A 187 -59.40 -18.74 0.79
CA LEU A 187 -60.16 -17.78 1.57
C LEU A 187 -61.42 -17.33 0.82
N CYS A 188 -61.31 -17.02 -0.48
CA CYS A 188 -62.46 -16.72 -1.33
C CYS A 188 -63.44 -17.89 -1.40
N TYR A 189 -62.96 -19.12 -1.51
CA TYR A 189 -63.81 -20.30 -1.53
C TYR A 189 -64.54 -20.50 -0.19
N VAL A 190 -63.83 -20.38 0.94
CA VAL A 190 -64.43 -20.49 2.28
C VAL A 190 -65.39 -19.35 2.54
N TYR A 191 -65.04 -18.13 2.14
CA TYR A 191 -65.92 -16.96 2.25
C TYR A 191 -67.19 -17.16 1.42
N ARG A 192 -67.06 -17.52 0.14
CA ARG A 192 -68.22 -17.83 -0.72
C ARG A 192 -69.06 -18.96 -0.14
N ARG A 193 -68.43 -20.02 0.36
CA ARG A 193 -69.12 -21.15 0.99
C ARG A 193 -69.81 -20.75 2.30
N ARG A 194 -69.24 -19.83 3.08
CA ARG A 194 -69.88 -19.27 4.29
C ARG A 194 -70.98 -18.26 3.98
N THR A 195 -70.94 -17.59 2.84
CA THR A 195 -72.03 -16.68 2.40
C THR A 195 -73.16 -17.39 1.66
N PHE A 196 -72.95 -18.65 1.23
CA PHE A 196 -73.94 -19.47 0.52
C PHE A 196 -74.57 -20.57 1.40
N ILE A 197 -74.23 -20.60 2.69
CA ILE A 197 -74.92 -21.33 3.76
C ILE A 197 -75.67 -20.30 4.59
#